data_AF-A0A497NVH3-F1
#
_entry.id   AF-A0A497NVH3-F1
#
_cell.length_a   1.000
_cell.length_b   1.000
_cell.length_c   1.000
_cell.angle_alpha   90.00
_cell.angle_beta   90.00
_cell.angle_gamma   90.00
#
_symmetry.space_group_name_H-M   'P 1'
#
loop_
_entity.id
_entity.type
_entity.pdbx_description
1 polymer ?
#
loop_
_entity_poly.entity_id
_entity_poly.type
_entity_poly.pdbx_seq_one_letter_code
_entity_poly.pdbx_strand_id
1 'polypeptide(L)'
;MDKSHKRQWMQEVAFRAVFRLDKVIRGVLGDLVIYGHYDDVEVTISYQYHLGLSFACVTLQHSGVSSSMVWGRCYEKVLVDAFRAVLTSEGRLWRLKEDCLRHFVDTIKVMAREWSVKADVKKIEDA
;
A
#
# COMPACT_ATOMS: atom_id res chain seq x y z
N MET A 1 -20.72 16.11 3.35
CA MET A 1 -20.48 14.71 3.76
C MET A 1 -19.69 14.72 5.05
N ASP A 2 -20.14 14.01 6.09
CA ASP A 2 -19.39 13.89 7.35
C ASP A 2 -18.03 13.20 7.13
N LYS A 3 -17.04 13.46 8.00
CA LYS A 3 -15.68 12.92 7.91
C LYS A 3 -15.67 11.40 7.87
N SER A 4 -16.51 10.73 8.66
CA SER A 4 -16.58 9.27 8.71
C SER A 4 -17.07 8.68 7.38
N HIS A 5 -18.14 9.25 6.81
CA HIS A 5 -18.63 8.88 5.48
C HIS A 5 -17.58 9.16 4.39
N LYS A 6 -16.80 10.24 4.51
CA LYS A 6 -15.73 10.55 3.56
C LYS A 6 -14.58 9.55 3.62
N ARG A 7 -14.20 9.09 4.82
CA ARG A 7 -13.19 8.04 4.99
C ARG A 7 -13.64 6.71 4.35
N GLN A 8 -14.89 6.32 4.57
CA GLN A 8 -15.45 5.12 3.94
C GLN A 8 -15.48 5.24 2.41
N TRP A 9 -15.95 6.38 1.89
CA TRP A 9 -15.96 6.66 0.45
C TRP A 9 -14.56 6.55 -0.18
N MET A 10 -13.51 7.11 0.45
CA MET A 10 -12.14 6.98 -0.07
C MET A 10 -11.68 5.51 -0.15
N GLN A 11 -12.06 4.68 0.82
CA GLN A 11 -11.76 3.25 0.76
C GLN A 11 -12.51 2.56 -0.38
N GLU A 12 -13.77 2.91 -0.62
CA GLU A 12 -14.54 2.39 -1.75
C GLU A 12 -13.93 2.78 -3.11
N VAL A 13 -13.41 4.01 -3.23
CA VAL A 13 -12.64 4.44 -4.41
C VAL A 13 -11.40 3.57 -4.59
N ALA A 14 -10.60 3.36 -3.54
CA ALA A 14 -9.41 2.51 -3.60
C ALA A 14 -9.69 1.04 -4.00
N PHE A 15 -10.89 0.52 -3.69
CA PHE A 15 -11.30 -0.82 -4.11
C PHE A 15 -11.71 -0.89 -5.60
N ARG A 16 -12.25 0.19 -6.16
CA ARG A 16 -12.81 0.21 -7.52
C ARG A 16 -11.83 0.72 -8.57
N ALA A 17 -10.97 1.65 -8.20
CA ALA A 17 -10.04 2.31 -9.11
C ALA A 17 -8.69 1.59 -9.22
N VAL A 18 -7.94 1.94 -10.27
CA VAL A 18 -6.58 1.48 -10.50
C VAL A 18 -5.60 2.45 -9.84
N PHE A 19 -4.68 1.93 -9.04
CA PHE A 19 -3.62 2.72 -8.44
C PHE A 19 -2.65 3.23 -9.52
N ARG A 20 -2.34 4.52 -9.46
CA ARG A 20 -1.30 5.16 -10.26
C ARG A 20 -0.15 5.56 -9.36
N LEU A 21 1.05 5.13 -9.72
CA LEU A 21 2.27 5.47 -8.99
C LEU A 21 2.76 6.84 -9.47
N ASP A 22 2.90 7.79 -8.55
CA ASP A 22 3.36 9.14 -8.88
C ASP A 22 4.85 9.31 -8.56
N LYS A 23 5.27 8.83 -7.39
CA LYS A 23 6.62 9.06 -6.89
C LYS A 23 7.03 8.02 -5.87
N VAL A 24 8.33 7.72 -5.84
CA VAL A 24 8.96 7.02 -4.72
C VAL A 24 10.10 7.89 -4.21
N ILE A 25 10.20 8.08 -2.90
CA ILE A 25 11.31 8.78 -2.26
C ILE A 25 11.84 8.00 -1.07
N ARG A 26 13.12 8.24 -0.78
CA ARG A 26 13.69 7.99 0.55
C ARG A 26 13.33 9.13 1.49
N GLY A 27 12.74 8.78 2.63
CA GLY A 27 12.63 9.69 3.76
C GLY A 27 13.95 9.81 4.51
N VAL A 28 14.00 10.80 5.41
CA VAL A 28 15.22 11.25 6.10
C VAL A 28 15.82 10.16 6.99
N LEU A 29 15.01 9.23 7.48
CA LEU A 29 15.46 8.14 8.36
C LEU A 29 15.77 6.86 7.59
N GLY A 30 15.79 6.89 6.25
CA GLY A 30 15.94 5.69 5.42
C GLY A 30 14.63 4.94 5.20
N ASP A 31 13.52 5.51 5.65
CA ASP A 31 12.16 5.12 5.31
C ASP A 31 11.91 5.29 3.81
N LEU A 32 11.02 4.49 3.26
CA LEU A 32 10.56 4.57 1.89
C LEU A 32 9.16 5.16 1.89
N VAL A 33 8.95 6.21 1.12
CA VAL A 33 7.62 6.80 0.96
C VAL A 33 7.20 6.65 -0.50
N ILE A 34 6.07 5.97 -0.71
CA ILE A 34 5.47 5.76 -2.03
C ILE A 34 4.22 6.65 -2.11
N TYR A 35 4.20 7.51 -3.13
CA TYR A 35 3.06 8.35 -3.46
C TYR A 35 2.36 7.82 -4.70
N GLY A 36 1.04 7.85 -4.66
CA GLY A 36 0.20 7.53 -5.79
C GLY A 36 -1.20 8.07 -5.60
N HIS A 37 -2.11 7.65 -6.46
CA HIS A 37 -3.52 8.02 -6.35
C HIS A 37 -4.47 6.96 -6.91
N TYR A 38 -5.71 7.02 -6.43
CA TYR A 38 -6.90 6.38 -7.00
C TYR A 38 -7.86 7.48 -7.43
N ASP A 39 -8.02 7.70 -8.73
CA ASP A 39 -8.78 8.85 -9.26
C ASP A 39 -8.35 10.18 -8.61
N ASP A 40 -9.19 10.81 -7.78
CA ASP A 40 -8.91 12.04 -7.05
C ASP A 40 -8.46 11.83 -5.58
N VAL A 41 -8.30 10.59 -5.15
CA VAL A 41 -7.85 10.22 -3.80
C VAL A 41 -6.35 9.98 -3.81
N GLU A 42 -5.62 10.86 -3.12
CA GLU A 42 -4.18 10.75 -2.90
C GLU A 42 -3.87 9.60 -1.94
N VAL A 43 -2.77 8.91 -2.20
CA VAL A 43 -2.27 7.79 -1.40
C VAL A 43 -0.82 8.06 -1.02
N THR A 44 -0.54 7.95 0.28
CA THR A 44 0.83 7.88 0.80
C THR A 44 1.04 6.56 1.50
N ILE A 45 2.10 5.84 1.14
CA ILE A 45 2.54 4.63 1.83
C ILE A 45 3.89 4.92 2.46
N SER A 46 3.91 5.02 3.78
CA SER A 46 5.13 5.16 4.56
C SER A 46 5.59 3.78 5.00
N TYR A 47 6.72 3.32 4.46
CA TYR A 47 7.33 2.03 4.74
C TYR A 47 8.65 2.19 5.48
N GLN A 48 8.77 1.56 6.64
CA GLN A 48 9.97 1.56 7.46
C GLN A 48 10.55 0.16 7.52
N TYR A 49 11.86 0.07 7.32
CA TYR A 49 12.64 -1.14 7.47
C TYR A 49 13.82 -0.86 8.40
N HIS A 50 13.62 -1.13 9.70
CA HIS A 50 14.64 -0.93 10.73
C HIS A 50 14.75 -2.17 11.60
N LEU A 51 15.97 -2.66 11.82
CA LEU A 51 16.29 -3.70 12.81
C LEU A 51 15.43 -4.99 12.67
N GLY A 52 15.12 -5.38 11.44
CA GLY A 52 14.31 -6.59 11.16
C GLY A 52 12.80 -6.40 11.28
N LEU A 53 12.33 -5.21 11.67
CA LEU A 53 10.91 -4.85 11.65
C LEU A 53 10.56 -4.14 10.35
N SER A 54 9.57 -4.68 9.65
CA SER A 54 8.97 -4.08 8.46
C SER A 54 7.60 -3.55 8.83
N PHE A 55 7.41 -2.24 8.73
CA PHE A 55 6.15 -1.58 9.05
C PHE A 55 5.69 -0.71 7.89
N ALA A 56 4.41 -0.78 7.54
CA ALA A 56 3.80 0.10 6.55
C ALA A 56 2.58 0.80 7.15
N CYS A 57 2.41 2.07 6.81
CA CYS A 57 1.21 2.84 7.05
C CYS A 57 0.70 3.38 5.72
N VAL A 58 -0.58 3.17 5.45
CA VAL A 58 -1.27 3.69 4.26
C VAL A 58 -2.15 4.85 4.68
N THR A 59 -1.98 6.00 4.05
CA THR A 59 -2.84 7.17 4.23
C THR A 59 -3.56 7.48 2.93
N LEU A 60 -4.89 7.51 2.97
CA LEU A 60 -5.74 8.05 1.92
C LEU A 60 -6.09 9.51 2.25
N GLN A 61 -6.06 10.38 1.26
CA GLN A 61 -6.34 11.80 1.44
C GLN A 61 -7.19 12.36 0.30
N HIS A 62 -8.19 13.17 0.65
CA HIS A 62 -9.00 13.92 -0.30
C HIS A 62 -9.59 15.18 0.35
N SER A 63 -9.40 16.34 -0.28
CA SER A 63 -9.91 17.66 0.18
C SER A 63 -9.70 17.92 1.68
N GLY A 64 -8.48 17.69 2.18
CA GLY A 64 -8.13 17.93 3.58
C GLY A 64 -8.68 16.92 4.60
N VAL A 65 -9.34 15.84 4.14
CA VAL A 65 -9.70 14.70 4.98
C VAL A 65 -8.69 13.58 4.77
N SER A 66 -8.14 13.06 5.86
CA SER A 66 -7.22 11.92 5.84
C SER A 66 -7.78 10.69 6.57
N SER A 67 -7.37 9.51 6.10
CA SER A 67 -7.62 8.21 6.70
C SER A 67 -6.35 7.38 6.67
N SER A 68 -5.77 7.11 7.84
CA SER A 68 -4.57 6.27 7.96
C SER A 68 -4.91 4.86 8.43
N MET A 69 -4.21 3.87 7.91
CA MET A 69 -4.47 2.45 8.12
C MET A 69 -3.14 1.69 8.21
N VAL A 70 -3.06 0.73 9.14
CA VAL A 70 -1.90 -0.17 9.29
C VAL A 70 -2.29 -1.65 9.19
N TRP A 71 -3.58 -1.93 8.99
CA TRP A 71 -4.16 -3.26 8.81
C TRP A 71 -5.54 -3.17 8.13
N GLY A 72 -6.07 -4.31 7.69
CA GLY A 72 -7.41 -4.45 7.10
C GLY A 72 -7.41 -4.49 5.58
N ARG A 73 -8.56 -4.84 4.97
CA ARG A 73 -8.66 -5.15 3.54
C ARG A 73 -8.23 -3.99 2.61
N CYS A 74 -8.55 -2.75 2.98
CA CYS A 74 -8.15 -1.59 2.16
C CYS A 74 -6.63 -1.38 2.22
N TYR A 75 -6.04 -1.48 3.41
CA TYR A 75 -4.58 -1.47 3.58
C TYR A 75 -3.90 -2.56 2.72
N GLU A 76 -4.38 -3.80 2.79
CA GLU A 76 -3.84 -4.93 2.01
C GLU A 76 -3.94 -4.67 0.50
N LYS A 77 -5.10 -4.20 0.03
CA LYS A 77 -5.32 -3.83 -1.37
C LYS A 77 -4.34 -2.77 -1.85
N VAL A 78 -4.18 -1.68 -1.09
CA VAL A 78 -3.27 -0.59 -1.46
C VAL A 78 -1.82 -1.07 -1.55
N LEU A 79 -1.37 -1.91 -0.62
CA LEU A 79 -0.02 -2.45 -0.66
C LEU A 79 0.21 -3.36 -1.87
N VAL A 80 -0.75 -4.22 -2.21
CA VAL A 80 -0.66 -5.10 -3.40
C VAL A 80 -0.65 -4.28 -4.69
N ASP A 81 -1.45 -3.24 -4.76
CA ASP A 81 -1.48 -2.36 -5.92
C ASP A 81 -0.19 -1.58 -6.11
N ALA A 82 0.34 -0.99 -5.03
CA ALA A 82 1.63 -0.33 -5.07
C ALA A 82 2.74 -1.31 -5.46
N PHE A 83 2.73 -2.52 -4.92
CA PHE A 83 3.62 -3.60 -5.34
C PHE A 83 3.52 -3.88 -6.85
N ARG A 84 2.31 -4.00 -7.40
CA ARG A 84 2.11 -4.21 -8.84
C ARG A 84 2.63 -3.02 -9.65
N ALA A 85 2.37 -1.80 -9.21
CA ALA A 85 2.80 -0.58 -9.88
C ALA A 85 4.33 -0.46 -9.91
N VAL A 86 5.04 -0.80 -8.83
CA VAL A 86 6.52 -0.74 -8.79
C VAL A 86 7.19 -1.84 -9.63
N LEU A 87 6.43 -2.85 -10.06
CA LEU A 87 6.91 -3.89 -10.97
C LEU A 87 6.83 -3.52 -12.47
N THR A 88 6.03 -2.50 -12.80
CA THR A 88 5.90 -1.96 -14.17
C THR A 88 7.20 -1.35 -14.68
N SER A 89 7.27 -1.03 -15.97
CA SER A 89 8.43 -0.36 -16.60
C SER A 89 8.79 0.96 -15.90
N GLU A 90 7.77 1.75 -15.55
CA GLU A 90 7.93 3.01 -14.82
C GLU A 90 8.38 2.77 -13.38
N GLY A 91 7.76 1.80 -12.70
CA GLY A 91 8.17 1.34 -11.38
C GLY A 91 9.61 0.83 -11.30
N ARG A 92 10.11 0.20 -12.37
CA ARG A 92 11.51 -0.25 -12.49
C ARG A 92 12.49 0.92 -12.46
N LEU A 93 12.15 2.07 -13.04
CA LEU A 93 13.01 3.25 -13.00
C LEU A 93 13.20 3.75 -11.57
N TRP A 94 12.16 3.66 -10.73
CA TRP A 94 12.26 3.97 -9.30
C TRP A 94 13.12 2.95 -8.54
N ARG A 95 13.02 1.66 -8.87
CA ARG A 95 13.86 0.60 -8.26
C ARG A 95 15.36 0.75 -8.52
N LEU A 96 15.73 1.40 -9.62
CA LEU A 96 17.13 1.72 -9.92
C LEU A 96 17.66 2.90 -9.11
N LYS A 97 16.77 3.75 -8.59
CA LYS A 97 17.11 4.95 -7.81
C LYS A 97 17.04 4.70 -6.30
N GLU A 98 16.14 3.83 -5.86
CA GLU A 98 15.82 3.63 -4.45
C GLU A 98 15.97 2.17 -4.03
N ASP A 99 17.15 1.81 -3.50
CA ASP A 99 17.43 0.43 -3.05
C ASP A 99 16.45 -0.06 -1.97
N CYS A 100 15.94 0.86 -1.12
CA CYS A 100 14.92 0.55 -0.12
C CYS A 100 13.61 0.01 -0.72
N LEU A 101 13.32 0.30 -1.99
CA LEU A 101 12.15 -0.22 -2.69
C LEU A 101 12.21 -1.75 -2.88
N ARG A 102 13.42 -2.33 -2.89
CA ARG A 102 13.59 -3.79 -2.92
C ARG A 102 13.07 -4.44 -1.64
N HIS A 103 13.37 -3.87 -0.48
CA HIS A 103 12.87 -4.36 0.79
C HIS A 103 11.34 -4.30 0.86
N PHE A 104 10.73 -3.22 0.39
CA PHE A 104 9.27 -3.14 0.27
C PHE A 104 8.71 -4.28 -0.59
N VAL A 105 9.27 -4.49 -1.79
CA VAL A 105 8.85 -5.56 -2.71
C VAL A 105 8.94 -6.94 -2.06
N ASP A 106 10.03 -7.22 -1.33
CA ASP A 106 10.21 -8.52 -0.70
C ASP A 106 9.26 -8.72 0.50
N THR A 107 9.04 -7.69 1.30
CA THR A 107 8.04 -7.71 2.39
C THR A 107 6.64 -7.99 1.86
N ILE A 108 6.19 -7.28 0.82
CA ILE A 108 4.83 -7.51 0.27
C ILE A 108 4.70 -8.91 -0.34
N LYS A 109 5.75 -9.48 -0.95
CA LYS A 109 5.71 -10.88 -1.42
C LYS A 109 5.50 -11.87 -0.28
N VAL A 110 6.15 -11.67 0.86
CA VAL A 110 5.96 -12.52 2.05
C VAL A 110 4.54 -12.35 2.60
N MET A 111 4.09 -11.11 2.80
CA MET A 111 2.74 -10.81 3.30
C MET A 111 1.64 -11.38 2.38
N ALA A 112 1.79 -11.24 1.06
CA ALA A 112 0.82 -11.76 0.11
C ALA A 112 0.72 -13.29 0.14
N ARG A 113 1.83 -14.00 0.40
CA ARG A 113 1.81 -15.46 0.61
C ARG A 113 1.03 -15.80 1.88
N GLU A 114 1.29 -15.12 2.99
CA GLU A 114 0.58 -15.33 4.26
C GLU A 114 -0.92 -15.00 4.16
N TRP A 115 -1.29 -13.96 3.43
CA TRP A 115 -2.70 -13.62 3.16
C TRP A 115 -3.39 -14.67 2.29
N SER A 116 -2.68 -15.23 1.30
CA SER A 116 -3.20 -16.33 0.48
C SER A 116 -3.36 -17.61 1.31
N VAL A 117 -2.47 -17.86 2.29
CA VAL A 117 -2.64 -18.95 3.27
C VAL A 117 -3.88 -18.74 4.15
N LYS A 118 -4.22 -17.50 4.50
CA LYS A 118 -5.47 -17.18 5.24
C LYS A 118 -6.75 -17.37 4.41
N ALA A 119 -6.68 -17.42 3.08
CA ALA A 119 -7.83 -17.71 2.24
C ALA A 119 -8.16 -19.22 2.20
N ASP A 120 -7.17 -20.09 2.43
CA ASP A 120 -7.33 -21.55 2.37
C ASP A 120 -7.62 -22.23 3.73
N VAL A 121 -7.44 -21.55 4.86
CA VAL A 121 -7.79 -22.12 6.18
C VAL A 121 -9.30 -22.14 6.44
N LYS A 122 -10.10 -21.39 5.68
CA LYS A 122 -11.57 -21.35 5.85
C LYS A 122 -12.34 -22.32 4.94
N LYS A 123 -11.66 -23.18 4.19
CA LYS A 123 -12.29 -24.17 3.29
C LYS A 123 -12.01 -25.64 3.67
N ILE A 124 -11.35 -25.88 4.80
CA ILE A 124 -11.05 -27.24 5.28
C ILE A 124 -11.92 -27.62 6.50
N GLU A 125 -12.66 -26.69 7.10
CA GLU A 125 -13.57 -27.01 8.21
C GLU A 125 -15.04 -27.26 7.80
N ASP A 126 -15.37 -27.13 6.50
CA ASP A 126 -16.73 -27.37 5.97
C ASP A 126 -16.75 -28.30 4.73
N ALA A 127 -15.75 -29.17 4.56
CA ALA A 127 -15.70 -30.17 3.48
C ALA A 127 -15.67 -31.60 4.03
#